data_AF-A0A3A0A3A9-F1
#
_entry.id   AF-A0A3A0A3A9-F1
#
_cell.length_a   1.000
_cell.length_b   1.000
_cell.length_c   1.000
_cell.angle_alpha   90.00
_cell.angle_beta   90.00
_cell.angle_gamma   90.00
#
_symmetry.space_group_name_H-M   'P 1'
#
loop_
_entity.id
_entity.type
_entity.pdbx_description
1 polymer ?
#
loop_
_entity_poly.entity_id
_entity_poly.type
_entity_poly.pdbx_seq_one_letter_code
_entity_poly.pdbx_strand_id
1 'polypeptide(L)'
;MCEPMCCFPASTLVLMADGTQKPIEQVVPGDWIQGPTGAWEVDHLYVTHLGQRRMFAMREQELLWSEEHPLWTRDNESGTQWWWSASPDKWQDEIVAGVTVGLFDNDSMRTGSGYQFAHLDDVWRSDDPCEQPGFNADTPLYLPIPVSGRGADRMCFLNGYLISASTNQFDYDYSKFQWSEALAQDVKERVQRLALMAA
;
A
#
# COMPACT_ATOMS: atom_id res chain seq x y z
N MET A 1 10.46 14.90 -16.92
CA MET A 1 9.06 14.47 -16.78
C MET A 1 9.04 13.54 -15.59
N CYS A 2 8.24 13.84 -14.56
CA CYS A 2 8.09 13.00 -13.38
C CYS A 2 7.19 11.83 -13.78
N GLU A 3 7.63 10.58 -13.71
CA GLU A 3 6.77 9.42 -14.02
C GLU A 3 5.95 9.07 -12.78
N PRO A 4 4.67 9.47 -12.68
CA PRO A 4 4.02 9.58 -11.39
C PRO A 4 3.11 8.38 -11.17
N MET A 5 3.52 7.45 -10.30
CA MET A 5 2.71 6.87 -9.22
C MET A 5 3.67 6.19 -8.24
N CYS A 6 3.34 6.33 -6.97
CA CYS A 6 3.71 5.50 -5.84
C CYS A 6 3.79 4.01 -6.24
N CYS A 7 4.94 3.34 -6.15
CA CYS A 7 5.06 1.95 -6.64
C CYS A 7 6.09 1.09 -5.88
N PHE A 8 6.05 -0.22 -6.11
CA PHE A 8 6.91 -1.24 -5.49
C PHE A 8 7.75 -1.96 -6.55
N PRO A 9 8.99 -2.43 -6.26
CA PRO A 9 9.78 -3.17 -7.22
C PRO A 9 9.21 -4.59 -7.46
N ALA A 10 9.70 -5.24 -8.51
CA ALA A 10 9.39 -6.64 -8.81
C ALA A 10 9.68 -7.55 -7.61
N SER A 11 9.03 -8.71 -7.59
CA SER A 11 9.06 -9.72 -6.52
C SER A 11 8.40 -9.30 -5.20
N THR A 12 7.86 -8.09 -5.10
CA THR A 12 6.95 -7.74 -4.00
C THR A 12 5.69 -8.60 -4.11
N LEU A 13 5.30 -9.27 -3.02
CA LEU A 13 4.22 -10.25 -3.02
C LEU A 13 2.90 -9.58 -2.65
N VAL A 14 1.93 -9.67 -3.56
CA VAL A 14 0.56 -9.20 -3.34
C VAL A 14 -0.27 -10.33 -2.74
N LEU A 15 -1.03 -10.04 -1.69
CA LEU A 15 -2.00 -10.99 -1.15
C LEU A 15 -3.22 -11.07 -2.09
N MET A 16 -3.43 -12.26 -2.65
CA MET A 16 -4.56 -12.54 -3.52
C MET A 16 -5.81 -12.87 -2.68
N ALA A 17 -7.00 -12.70 -3.27
CA ALA A 17 -8.27 -12.96 -2.59
C ALA A 17 -8.45 -14.44 -2.18
N ASP A 18 -7.82 -15.37 -2.90
CA ASP A 18 -7.81 -16.79 -2.57
C ASP A 18 -6.78 -17.17 -1.48
N GLY A 19 -6.07 -16.19 -0.92
CA GLY A 19 -5.04 -16.39 0.11
C GLY A 19 -3.67 -16.79 -0.41
N THR A 20 -3.51 -16.99 -1.72
CA THR A 20 -2.19 -17.14 -2.32
C THR A 20 -1.46 -15.80 -2.35
N GLN A 21 -0.15 -15.85 -2.63
CA GLN A 21 0.65 -14.67 -2.88
C GLN A 21 1.15 -14.69 -4.33
N LYS A 22 1.07 -13.54 -4.99
CA LYS A 22 1.53 -13.37 -6.37
C LYS A 22 2.59 -12.27 -6.45
N PRO A 23 3.71 -12.47 -7.15
CA PRO A 23 4.63 -11.38 -7.45
C PRO A 23 3.90 -10.25 -8.19
N ILE A 24 4.12 -9.01 -7.77
CA ILE A 24 3.38 -7.84 -8.24
C ILE A 24 3.47 -7.65 -9.76
N GLU A 25 4.61 -7.96 -10.35
CA GLU A 25 4.86 -7.88 -11.80
C GLU A 25 4.08 -8.92 -12.61
N GLN A 26 3.48 -9.91 -11.94
CA GLN A 26 2.64 -10.94 -12.55
C GLN A 26 1.14 -10.69 -12.31
N VAL A 27 0.76 -9.66 -11.56
CA VAL A 27 -0.64 -9.28 -11.38
C VAL A 27 -1.17 -8.71 -12.69
N VAL A 28 -2.36 -9.15 -13.09
CA VAL A 28 -3.00 -8.75 -14.36
C VAL A 28 -4.43 -8.24 -14.12
N PRO A 29 -4.99 -7.43 -15.04
CA PRO A 29 -6.40 -7.09 -15.03
C PRO A 29 -7.31 -8.31 -14.83
N GLY A 30 -8.32 -8.19 -13.98
CA GLY A 30 -9.25 -9.27 -13.63
C GLY A 30 -8.78 -10.18 -12.48
N ASP A 31 -7.53 -10.05 -12.03
CA ASP A 31 -7.10 -10.67 -10.77
C ASP A 31 -7.87 -10.08 -9.59
N TRP A 32 -8.05 -10.85 -8.52
CA TRP A 32 -8.67 -10.38 -7.28
C TRP A 32 -7.63 -10.33 -6.16
N ILE A 33 -7.40 -9.12 -5.63
CA ILE A 33 -6.46 -8.88 -4.53
C ILE A 33 -7.20 -8.60 -3.22
N GLN A 34 -6.59 -8.96 -2.11
CA GLN A 34 -7.19 -8.80 -0.79
C GLN A 34 -6.86 -7.41 -0.21
N GLY A 35 -7.89 -6.66 0.15
CA GLY A 35 -7.84 -5.47 0.99
C GLY A 35 -8.36 -5.73 2.41
N PRO A 36 -8.28 -4.73 3.31
CA PRO A 36 -8.70 -4.89 4.69
C PRO A 36 -10.22 -4.99 4.84
N THR A 37 -11.01 -4.36 3.95
CA THR A 37 -12.48 -4.40 4.01
C THR A 37 -13.13 -5.42 3.07
N GLY A 38 -12.35 -6.01 2.16
CA GLY A 38 -12.87 -6.93 1.15
C GLY A 38 -11.82 -7.27 0.09
N ALA A 39 -12.18 -8.12 -0.85
CA ALA A 39 -11.37 -8.37 -2.03
C ALA A 39 -11.81 -7.45 -3.17
N TRP A 40 -10.86 -7.05 -4.01
CA TRP A 40 -11.09 -6.14 -5.12
C TRP A 40 -10.52 -6.71 -6.41
N GLU A 41 -11.29 -6.58 -7.49
CA GLU A 41 -10.80 -6.85 -8.84
C GLU A 41 -9.78 -5.77 -9.24
N VAL A 42 -8.68 -6.19 -9.85
CA VAL A 42 -7.67 -5.31 -10.43
C VAL A 42 -8.16 -4.83 -11.79
N ASP A 43 -8.23 -3.52 -11.97
CA ASP A 43 -8.54 -2.89 -13.26
C ASP A 43 -7.31 -2.92 -14.18
N HIS A 44 -6.17 -2.45 -13.68
CA HIS A 44 -4.91 -2.49 -14.40
C HIS A 44 -3.70 -2.53 -13.47
N LEU A 45 -2.57 -3.02 -14.00
CA LEU A 45 -1.27 -2.89 -13.35
C LEU A 45 -0.62 -1.60 -13.84
N TYR A 46 -0.43 -0.64 -12.95
CA TYR A 46 0.37 0.53 -13.27
C TYR A 46 1.86 0.18 -13.22
N VAL A 47 2.61 0.61 -14.24
CA VAL A 47 4.05 0.35 -14.37
C VAL A 47 4.76 1.66 -14.67
N THR A 48 5.81 1.96 -13.91
CA THR A 48 6.64 3.16 -14.02
C THR A 48 8.09 2.83 -13.69
N HIS A 49 9.00 3.79 -13.82
CA HIS A 49 10.39 3.63 -13.35
C HIS A 49 10.67 4.49 -12.13
N LEU A 50 11.57 4.05 -11.26
CA LEU A 50 11.96 4.77 -10.04
C LEU A 50 12.36 6.22 -10.33
N GLY A 51 13.05 6.47 -11.44
CA GLY A 51 13.43 7.81 -11.88
C GLY A 51 14.35 8.50 -10.87
N GLN A 52 13.96 9.70 -10.44
CA GLN A 52 14.70 10.49 -9.43
C GLN A 52 14.21 10.24 -8.00
N ARG A 53 13.31 9.27 -7.81
CA ARG A 53 12.81 8.89 -6.48
C ARG A 53 13.81 7.97 -5.79
N ARG A 54 13.76 7.99 -4.47
CA ARG A 54 14.57 7.10 -3.63
C ARG A 54 13.78 5.83 -3.33
N MET A 55 14.50 4.71 -3.24
CA MET A 55 13.95 3.46 -2.73
C MET A 55 14.07 3.45 -1.22
N PHE A 56 13.01 3.06 -0.53
CA PHE A 56 12.99 2.83 0.91
C PHE A 56 12.76 1.35 1.19
N ALA A 57 13.20 0.91 2.36
CA ALA A 57 13.02 -0.44 2.86
C ALA A 57 12.52 -0.44 4.30
N MET A 58 11.71 -1.44 4.64
CA MET A 58 11.52 -1.88 6.02
C MET A 58 12.76 -2.67 6.44
N ARG A 59 12.87 -2.95 7.75
CA ARG A 59 13.98 -3.74 8.29
C ARG A 59 14.15 -5.04 7.48
N GLU A 60 15.40 -5.44 7.27
CA GLU A 60 15.76 -6.66 6.53
C GLU A 60 15.19 -6.74 5.10
N GLN A 61 14.79 -5.59 4.51
CA GLN A 61 14.19 -5.48 3.19
C GLN A 61 12.88 -6.28 3.04
N GLU A 62 12.13 -6.44 4.14
CA GLU A 62 10.84 -7.13 4.12
C GLU A 62 9.80 -6.44 3.21
N LEU A 63 9.94 -5.14 2.99
CA LEU A 63 9.21 -4.39 1.99
C LEU A 63 10.15 -3.36 1.38
N LEU A 64 10.07 -3.15 0.07
CA LEU A 64 10.78 -2.11 -0.69
C LEU A 64 9.76 -1.25 -1.44
N TRP A 65 9.88 0.07 -1.41
CA TRP A 65 8.94 0.98 -2.09
C TRP A 65 9.59 2.31 -2.47
N SER A 66 8.99 3.04 -3.41
CA SER A 66 9.40 4.42 -3.70
C SER A 66 8.95 5.38 -2.59
N GLU A 67 9.84 6.30 -2.19
CA GLU A 67 9.72 7.14 -0.99
C GLU A 67 8.36 7.83 -0.74
N GLU A 68 7.61 8.17 -1.78
CA GLU A 68 6.32 8.83 -1.68
C GLU A 68 5.15 7.89 -1.31
N HIS A 69 5.31 6.57 -1.44
CA HIS A 69 4.21 5.61 -1.32
C HIS A 69 3.53 5.67 0.07
N PRO A 70 2.20 5.84 0.15
CA PRO A 70 1.50 5.84 1.42
C PRO A 70 1.36 4.45 2.05
N LEU A 71 1.79 4.33 3.30
CA LEU A 71 1.55 3.17 4.16
C LEU A 71 0.62 3.53 5.31
N TRP A 72 -0.20 2.57 5.75
CA TRP A 72 -1.08 2.79 6.88
C TRP A 72 -0.32 2.62 8.20
N THR A 73 -0.40 3.61 9.08
CA THR A 73 0.39 3.66 10.31
C THR A 73 -0.43 3.95 11.55
N ARG A 74 0.16 3.67 12.71
CA ARG A 74 -0.29 4.07 14.03
C ARG A 74 0.81 4.85 14.74
N ASP A 75 0.45 5.99 15.31
CA ASP A 75 1.35 6.77 16.16
C ASP A 75 1.61 6.06 17.50
N ASN A 76 2.87 5.95 17.92
CA ASN A 76 3.27 5.17 19.09
C ASN A 76 2.76 5.77 20.41
N GLU A 77 2.59 7.10 20.47
CA GLU A 77 2.20 7.79 21.70
C GLU A 77 0.68 7.86 21.85
N SER A 78 0.00 8.39 20.83
CA SER A 78 -1.44 8.61 20.84
C SER A 78 -2.25 7.38 20.42
N GLY A 79 -1.61 6.44 19.69
CA GLY A 79 -2.30 5.32 19.07
C GLY A 79 -3.17 5.70 17.87
N THR A 80 -3.12 6.96 17.41
CA THR A 80 -3.94 7.44 16.30
C THR A 80 -3.44 6.84 14.99
N GLN A 81 -4.35 6.37 14.14
CA GLN A 81 -4.01 5.79 12.85
C GLN A 81 -4.14 6.80 11.71
N TRP A 82 -3.23 6.74 10.73
CA TRP A 82 -3.32 7.55 9.51
C TRP A 82 -2.30 7.10 8.46
N TRP A 83 -2.38 7.72 7.28
CA TRP A 83 -1.39 7.58 6.21
C TRP A 83 -0.05 8.20 6.59
N TRP A 84 1.02 7.53 6.20
CA TRP A 84 2.41 7.96 6.32
C TRP A 84 3.14 7.78 4.99
N SER A 85 4.06 8.67 4.68
CA SER A 85 4.94 8.62 3.52
C SER A 85 6.36 9.03 3.92
N ALA A 86 7.39 8.45 3.30
CA ALA A 86 8.77 8.88 3.53
C ALA A 86 9.07 10.23 2.86
N SER A 87 8.24 10.62 1.88
CA SER A 87 8.30 11.92 1.21
C SER A 87 6.88 12.44 0.90
N PRO A 88 6.20 13.06 1.89
CA PRO A 88 4.89 13.67 1.69
C PRO A 88 4.88 14.70 0.55
N ASP A 89 5.94 15.49 0.41
CA ASP A 89 6.06 16.48 -0.67
C ASP A 89 5.96 15.85 -2.06
N LYS A 90 6.65 14.73 -2.28
CA LYS A 90 6.57 13.99 -3.55
C LYS A 90 5.23 13.32 -3.76
N TRP A 91 4.58 12.86 -2.68
CA TRP A 91 3.21 12.36 -2.77
C TRP A 91 2.23 13.48 -3.16
N GLN A 92 2.41 14.70 -2.63
CA GLN A 92 1.63 15.87 -3.03
C GLN A 92 1.88 16.26 -4.49
N ASP A 93 3.11 16.13 -5.00
CA ASP A 93 3.40 16.33 -6.43
C ASP A 93 2.56 15.38 -7.32
N GLU A 94 2.29 14.15 -6.88
CA GLU A 94 1.40 13.22 -7.61
C GLU A 94 -0.06 13.68 -7.63
N ILE A 95 -0.51 14.31 -6.55
CA ILE A 95 -1.86 14.91 -6.49
C ILE A 95 -1.95 16.08 -7.48
N VAL A 96 -0.94 16.96 -7.48
CA VAL A 96 -0.87 18.09 -8.41
C VAL A 96 -0.82 17.61 -9.87
N ALA A 97 -0.12 16.50 -10.12
CA ALA A 97 -0.07 15.84 -11.43
C ALA A 97 -1.37 15.13 -11.82
N GLY A 98 -2.36 15.01 -10.93
CA GLY A 98 -3.64 14.37 -11.17
C GLY A 98 -3.56 12.83 -11.22
N VAL A 99 -2.52 12.26 -10.64
CA VAL A 99 -2.25 10.82 -10.64
C VAL A 99 -2.96 10.09 -9.50
N THR A 100 -3.01 10.75 -8.35
CA THR A 100 -3.81 10.32 -7.20
C THR A 100 -4.74 11.46 -6.81
N VAL A 101 -5.89 11.13 -6.21
CA VAL A 101 -6.88 12.16 -5.83
C VAL A 101 -6.49 12.80 -4.49
N GLY A 102 -5.92 12.00 -3.58
CA GLY A 102 -5.42 12.47 -2.29
C GLY A 102 -6.44 12.38 -1.16
N LEU A 103 -6.18 13.19 -0.13
CA LEU A 103 -6.96 13.29 1.11
C LEU A 103 -7.76 14.59 1.13
N PHE A 104 -8.70 14.71 2.06
CA PHE A 104 -9.36 16.00 2.32
C PHE A 104 -8.38 17.06 2.81
N ASP A 105 -7.37 16.62 3.56
CA ASP A 105 -6.25 17.43 4.01
C ASP A 105 -4.96 16.71 3.58
N ASN A 106 -4.33 17.17 2.51
CA ASN A 106 -3.09 16.56 2.00
C ASN A 106 -1.88 16.84 2.90
N ASP A 107 -1.94 17.86 3.77
CA ASP A 107 -0.88 18.16 4.73
C ASP A 107 -0.95 17.24 5.96
N SER A 108 -2.04 16.45 6.09
CA SER A 108 -2.18 15.46 7.16
C SER A 108 -1.30 14.22 6.99
N MET A 109 -0.66 14.04 5.82
CA MET A 109 0.22 12.92 5.55
C MET A 109 1.41 12.92 6.54
N ARG A 110 1.57 11.82 7.27
CA ARG A 110 2.64 11.71 8.27
C ARG A 110 3.98 11.39 7.62
N THR A 111 5.06 11.71 8.33
CA THR A 111 6.42 11.32 7.96
C THR A 111 7.32 11.27 9.21
N GLY A 112 8.54 10.76 9.06
CA GLY A 112 9.51 10.62 10.14
C GLY A 112 9.30 9.36 10.99
N SER A 113 9.84 9.37 12.20
CA SER A 113 9.84 8.24 13.14
C SER A 113 8.68 8.32 14.16
N GLY A 114 8.56 7.28 15.00
CA GLY A 114 7.53 7.25 16.05
C GLY A 114 6.23 6.55 15.65
N TYR A 115 6.26 5.77 14.57
CA TYR A 115 5.09 5.07 14.05
C TYR A 115 5.30 3.56 14.00
N GLN A 116 4.18 2.85 14.04
CA GLN A 116 4.07 1.45 13.69
C GLN A 116 3.32 1.29 12.37
N PHE A 117 3.70 0.30 11.57
CA PHE A 117 3.11 0.02 10.26
C PHE A 117 2.12 -1.12 10.37
N ALA A 118 0.95 -0.96 9.74
CA ALA A 118 -0.07 -2.00 9.74
C ALA A 118 0.43 -3.22 8.96
N HIS A 119 0.43 -4.37 9.63
CA HIS A 119 0.90 -5.64 9.09
C HIS A 119 -0.12 -6.74 9.35
N LEU A 120 -0.30 -7.65 8.40
CA LEU A 120 -1.29 -8.72 8.50
C LEU A 120 -0.97 -9.70 9.63
N ASP A 121 0.30 -10.02 9.83
CA ASP A 121 0.69 -11.05 10.81
C ASP A 121 0.87 -10.54 12.23
N ASP A 122 1.43 -9.35 12.38
CA ASP A 122 1.80 -8.80 13.69
C ASP A 122 0.84 -7.70 14.14
N VAL A 123 -0.17 -7.41 13.31
CA VAL A 123 -1.11 -6.28 13.42
C VAL A 123 -0.38 -4.93 13.26
N TRP A 124 0.65 -4.67 14.07
CA TRP A 124 1.47 -3.46 14.06
C TRP A 124 2.95 -3.83 14.14
N ARG A 125 3.74 -3.46 13.14
CA ARG A 125 5.20 -3.62 13.17
C ARG A 125 5.90 -2.31 13.51
N SER A 126 6.81 -2.38 14.48
CA SER A 126 7.71 -1.27 14.80
C SER A 126 8.94 -1.35 13.90
N ASP A 127 8.80 -0.81 12.69
CA ASP A 127 9.89 -0.71 11.72
C ASP A 127 10.44 0.72 11.66
N ASP A 128 11.71 0.82 11.26
CA ASP A 128 12.39 2.09 11.02
C ASP A 128 12.73 2.15 9.52
N PRO A 129 11.86 2.74 8.69
CA PRO A 129 12.09 2.85 7.26
C PRO A 129 13.41 3.54 6.98
N CYS A 130 14.24 2.92 6.13
CA CYS A 130 15.52 3.49 5.74
C CYS A 130 15.65 3.54 4.23
N GLU A 131 16.43 4.49 3.74
CA GLU A 131 16.77 4.58 2.33
C GLU A 131 17.62 3.36 1.93
N GLN A 132 17.21 2.69 0.86
CA GLN A 132 17.88 1.51 0.35
C GLN A 132 18.67 1.86 -0.93
N PRO A 133 20.01 1.90 -0.86
CA PRO A 133 20.84 2.13 -2.04
C PRO A 133 20.85 0.90 -2.97
N GLY A 134 21.32 1.10 -4.20
CA GLY A 134 21.52 0.04 -5.18
C GLY A 134 20.46 -0.02 -6.29
N PHE A 135 19.43 0.82 -6.21
CA PHE A 135 18.43 1.00 -7.25
C PHE A 135 18.80 2.18 -8.16
N ASN A 136 18.43 2.10 -9.42
CA ASN A 136 18.70 3.14 -10.42
C ASN A 136 17.40 3.69 -11.02
N ALA A 137 17.53 4.76 -11.81
CA ALA A 137 16.38 5.45 -12.41
C ALA A 137 15.52 4.56 -13.31
N ASP A 138 16.10 3.50 -13.89
CA ASP A 138 15.42 2.56 -14.78
C ASP A 138 14.81 1.36 -14.04
N THR A 139 14.84 1.35 -12.69
CA THR A 139 14.23 0.28 -11.90
C THR A 139 12.72 0.28 -12.15
N PRO A 140 12.13 -0.80 -12.69
CA PRO A 140 10.70 -0.86 -12.90
C PRO A 140 9.98 -1.01 -11.56
N LEU A 141 8.91 -0.26 -11.41
CA LEU A 141 8.02 -0.29 -10.26
C LEU A 141 6.58 -0.54 -10.71
N TYR A 142 5.81 -1.15 -9.82
CA TYR A 142 4.48 -1.67 -10.09
C TYR A 142 3.50 -1.25 -9.00
N LEU A 143 2.24 -1.03 -9.37
CA LEU A 143 1.12 -0.86 -8.45
C LEU A 143 -0.15 -1.45 -9.08
N PRO A 144 -0.77 -2.49 -8.51
CA PRO A 144 -2.06 -2.95 -8.98
C PRO A 144 -3.13 -1.94 -8.58
N ILE A 145 -3.88 -1.43 -9.56
CA ILE A 145 -4.96 -0.47 -9.35
C ILE A 145 -6.29 -1.23 -9.31
N PRO A 146 -7.00 -1.22 -8.16
CA PRO A 146 -8.32 -1.82 -8.07
C PRO A 146 -9.36 -1.07 -8.91
N VAL A 147 -10.39 -1.78 -9.36
CA VAL A 147 -11.57 -1.17 -9.99
C VAL A 147 -12.15 -0.08 -9.08
N SER A 148 -12.24 1.13 -9.61
CA SER A 148 -12.79 2.27 -8.87
C SER A 148 -14.30 2.15 -8.64
N GLY A 149 -14.77 2.53 -7.45
CA GLY A 149 -16.18 2.58 -7.09
C GLY A 149 -16.38 3.22 -5.73
N ARG A 150 -17.58 3.76 -5.47
CA ARG A 150 -17.91 4.33 -4.15
C ARG A 150 -17.73 3.27 -3.06
N GLY A 151 -16.99 3.62 -2.01
CA GLY A 151 -16.72 2.74 -0.88
C GLY A 151 -15.57 1.75 -1.09
N ALA A 152 -14.90 1.76 -2.25
CA ALA A 152 -13.65 1.03 -2.42
C ALA A 152 -12.57 1.71 -1.57
N ASP A 153 -12.02 0.96 -0.60
CA ASP A 153 -10.98 1.50 0.28
C ASP A 153 -9.66 1.81 -0.44
N ARG A 154 -9.46 1.17 -1.61
CA ARG A 154 -8.24 1.25 -2.42
C ARG A 154 -7.00 0.94 -1.58
N MET A 155 -7.12 -0.07 -0.72
CA MET A 155 -6.03 -0.59 0.09
C MET A 155 -5.82 -2.06 -0.22
N CYS A 156 -4.57 -2.50 -0.16
CA CYS A 156 -4.22 -3.91 -0.32
C CYS A 156 -2.98 -4.26 0.50
N PHE A 157 -2.67 -5.55 0.57
CA PHE A 157 -1.51 -6.04 1.30
C PHE A 157 -0.36 -6.40 0.34
N LEU A 158 0.81 -5.82 0.60
CA LEU A 158 2.07 -6.16 -0.05
C LEU A 158 3.10 -6.60 0.97
N ASN A 159 3.64 -7.81 0.81
CA ASN A 159 4.47 -8.48 1.81
C ASN A 159 3.86 -8.42 3.23
N GLY A 160 2.52 -8.48 3.31
CA GLY A 160 1.77 -8.36 4.56
C GLY A 160 1.53 -6.93 5.07
N TYR A 161 2.18 -5.91 4.53
CA TYR A 161 1.96 -4.50 4.91
C TYR A 161 0.73 -3.92 4.23
N LEU A 162 -0.06 -3.14 4.97
CA LEU A 162 -1.22 -2.44 4.44
C LEU A 162 -0.81 -1.11 3.79
N ILE A 163 -1.08 -0.99 2.50
CA ILE A 163 -0.68 0.16 1.69
C ILE A 163 -1.87 0.76 0.92
N SER A 164 -1.67 1.92 0.31
CA SER A 164 -2.66 2.54 -0.57
C SER A 164 -2.42 2.20 -2.04
N ALA A 165 -3.42 1.66 -2.71
CA ALA A 165 -3.45 1.41 -4.15
C ALA A 165 -4.24 2.51 -4.89
N SER A 166 -3.79 3.77 -4.75
CA SER A 166 -4.44 5.03 -5.15
C SER A 166 -5.30 5.67 -4.04
N THR A 167 -4.70 6.53 -3.23
CA THR A 167 -5.38 7.23 -2.12
C THR A 167 -6.49 8.14 -2.65
N ASN A 168 -7.72 7.90 -2.23
CA ASN A 168 -8.85 8.76 -2.59
C ASN A 168 -9.87 8.87 -1.45
N GLN A 169 -9.72 9.89 -0.60
CA GLN A 169 -10.64 10.07 0.53
C GLN A 169 -12.07 10.48 0.11
N PHE A 170 -12.24 10.91 -1.15
CA PHE A 170 -13.56 11.25 -1.70
C PHE A 170 -14.39 10.02 -2.08
N ASP A 171 -13.73 8.87 -2.27
CA ASP A 171 -14.40 7.57 -2.48
C ASP A 171 -14.55 6.78 -1.18
N TYR A 172 -13.64 6.97 -0.23
CA TYR A 172 -13.60 6.25 1.05
C TYR A 172 -13.09 7.11 2.20
N ASP A 173 -13.88 7.22 3.27
CA ASP A 173 -13.50 8.03 4.42
C ASP A 173 -12.54 7.28 5.37
N TYR A 174 -11.24 7.47 5.14
CA TYR A 174 -10.17 6.84 5.93
C TYR A 174 -10.22 7.20 7.43
N SER A 175 -10.88 8.29 7.84
CA SER A 175 -11.04 8.62 9.26
C SER A 175 -11.90 7.60 10.02
N LYS A 176 -12.72 6.83 9.30
CA LYS A 176 -13.55 5.75 9.84
C LYS A 176 -12.84 4.40 9.83
N PHE A 177 -11.72 4.29 9.13
CA PHE A 177 -10.97 3.05 9.08
C PHE A 177 -10.09 2.90 10.31
N GLN A 178 -10.08 1.70 10.89
CA GLN A 178 -9.23 1.35 12.03
C GLN A 178 -8.71 -0.07 11.82
N TRP A 179 -7.42 -0.18 11.58
CA TRP A 179 -6.72 -1.45 11.60
C TRP A 179 -6.63 -1.98 13.03
N SER A 180 -6.91 -3.26 13.21
CA SER A 180 -6.98 -3.90 14.53
C SER A 180 -6.73 -5.40 14.42
N GLU A 181 -6.45 -6.04 15.55
CA GLU A 181 -6.28 -7.49 15.61
C GLU A 181 -7.52 -8.25 15.10
N ALA A 182 -8.72 -7.79 15.47
CA ALA A 182 -9.96 -8.37 14.99
C ALA A 182 -10.08 -8.29 13.46
N LEU A 183 -9.70 -7.15 12.86
CA LEU A 183 -9.75 -6.99 11.41
C LEU A 183 -8.66 -7.80 10.70
N ALA A 184 -7.45 -7.89 11.26
CA ALA A 184 -6.39 -8.74 10.74
C ALA A 184 -6.80 -10.21 10.73
N GLN A 185 -7.41 -10.67 11.82
CA GLN A 185 -7.92 -12.03 11.95
C GLN A 185 -9.06 -12.31 10.96
N ASP A 186 -10.00 -11.38 10.81
CA ASP A 186 -11.09 -11.48 9.83
C ASP A 186 -10.57 -11.54 8.39
N VAL A 187 -9.55 -10.76 8.02
CA VAL A 187 -8.86 -10.88 6.72
C VAL A 187 -8.30 -12.30 6.54
N LYS A 188 -7.57 -12.83 7.54
CA LYS A 188 -6.99 -14.19 7.49
C LYS A 188 -8.07 -15.26 7.33
N GLU A 189 -9.19 -15.13 8.04
CA GLU A 189 -10.30 -16.07 7.95
C GLU A 189 -11.04 -16.00 6.61
N ARG A 190 -11.15 -14.82 5.99
CA ARG A 190 -11.72 -14.69 4.64
C ARG A 190 -10.88 -15.42 3.61
N VAL A 191 -9.56 -15.19 3.61
CA VAL A 191 -8.68 -15.81 2.62
C VAL A 191 -8.57 -17.31 2.82
N GLN A 192 -8.56 -17.80 4.07
CA GLN A 192 -8.58 -19.24 4.36
C GLN A 192 -9.88 -19.92 3.91
N ARG A 193 -11.03 -19.28 4.09
CA ARG A 193 -12.31 -19.82 3.63
C ARG A 193 -12.36 -19.97 2.11
N LEU A 194 -11.83 -18.99 1.38
CA LEU A 194 -11.78 -19.02 -0.08
C LEU A 194 -10.81 -20.09 -0.60
N ALA A 195 -9.64 -20.24 0.05
CA ALA A 195 -8.70 -21.32 -0.28
C ALA A 195 -9.34 -22.71 -0.14
N LEU A 196 -10.15 -22.94 0.90
CA LEU A 196 -10.85 -24.21 1.11
C LEU A 196 -11.99 -24.49 0.12
N MET A 197 -12.55 -23.45 -0.52
CA MET A 197 -13.59 -23.62 -1.55
C MET A 197 -13.01 -23.87 -2.95
N ALA A 198 -11.73 -23.55 -3.15
CA ALA A 198 -11.02 -23.74 -4.42
C ALA A 198 -10.29 -25.10 -4.53
N ALA A 199 -10.21 -25.86 -3.43
CA ALA A 199 -9.59 -27.19 -3.34
C ALA A 199 -10.62 -28.33 -3.45
#